data_AF-A0A949BVH4-F1
#
_entry.id   AF-A0A949BVH4-F1
#
_cell.length_a   1.000
_cell.length_b   1.000
_cell.length_c   1.000
_cell.angle_alpha   90.00
_cell.angle_beta   90.00
_cell.angle_gamma   90.00
#
_symmetry.space_group_name_H-M   'P 1'
#
loop_
_entity.id
_entity.type
_entity.pdbx_description
1 polymer ?
#
loop_
_entity_poly.entity_id
_entity_poly.type
_entity_poly.pdbx_seq_one_letter_code
_entity_poly.pdbx_strand_id
1 'polypeptide(L)'
;MGRLIFVTGGARSGKSAFAQKLANNLSKKVTYIATAQARDKEMELRIKIHRKNRPSRWKTVEREKNVTEVLSRIAEKNEVILLDCLTLLISNLLLSGEKKILKEIRQLVDEVKRVKVTVLIVSNEV
;
A
#
# COMPACT_ATOMS: atom_id res chain seq x y z
N MET A 1 -16.80 -6.82 -9.60
CA MET A 1 -15.49 -6.16 -9.64
C MET A 1 -15.27 -5.48 -8.29
N GLY A 2 -14.08 -5.56 -7.70
CA GLY A 2 -13.77 -4.82 -6.47
C GLY A 2 -13.70 -3.31 -6.70
N ARG A 3 -13.54 -2.54 -5.62
CA ARG A 3 -13.42 -1.07 -5.69
C ARG A 3 -11.96 -0.65 -5.53
N LEU A 4 -11.43 0.13 -6.48
CA LEU A 4 -10.15 0.83 -6.31
C LEU A 4 -10.40 2.25 -5.79
N ILE A 5 -9.69 2.63 -4.73
CA ILE A 5 -9.64 3.99 -4.20
C ILE A 5 -8.19 4.45 -4.24
N PHE A 6 -7.90 5.47 -5.04
CA PHE A 6 -6.57 6.06 -5.13
C PHE A 6 -6.52 7.33 -4.29
N VAL A 7 -5.61 7.38 -3.31
CA VAL A 7 -5.42 8.51 -2.41
C VAL A 7 -4.09 9.16 -2.73
N THR A 8 -4.12 10.42 -3.15
CA THR A 8 -2.93 11.18 -3.51
C THR A 8 -2.82 12.49 -2.72
N GLY A 9 -1.66 13.13 -2.78
CA GLY A 9 -1.41 14.43 -2.17
C GLY A 9 0.07 14.64 -1.82
N GLY A 10 0.44 15.88 -1.50
CA GLY A 10 1.81 16.25 -1.15
C GLY A 10 2.41 15.51 0.07
N ALA A 11 3.70 15.73 0.29
CA ALA A 11 4.37 15.21 1.49
C ALA A 11 3.74 15.79 2.76
N ARG A 12 3.55 14.95 3.79
CA ARG A 12 2.98 15.33 5.10
C ARG A 12 1.56 15.93 5.05
N SER A 13 0.81 15.75 3.97
CA SER A 13 -0.57 16.23 3.81
C SER A 13 -1.64 15.46 4.62
N GLY A 14 -1.24 14.44 5.37
CA GLY A 14 -2.18 13.57 6.12
C GLY A 14 -2.83 12.45 5.30
N LYS A 15 -2.47 12.27 4.02
CA LYS A 15 -3.07 11.24 3.13
C LYS A 15 -3.03 9.81 3.68
N SER A 16 -1.93 9.38 4.31
CA SER A 16 -1.83 8.04 4.91
C SER A 16 -2.78 7.87 6.09
N ALA A 17 -2.95 8.92 6.92
CA ALA A 17 -3.91 8.90 8.03
C ALA A 17 -5.35 8.89 7.52
N PHE A 18 -5.65 9.67 6.48
CA PHE A 18 -6.95 9.64 5.80
C PHE A 18 -7.25 8.25 5.23
N ALA A 19 -6.32 7.64 4.49
CA ALA A 19 -6.48 6.31 3.91
C ALA A 19 -6.68 5.24 5.00
N GLN A 20 -5.95 5.34 6.12
CA GLN A 20 -6.13 4.44 7.25
C GLN A 20 -7.52 4.57 7.88
N LYS A 21 -7.99 5.80 8.11
CA LYS A 21 -9.34 6.06 8.64
C LYS A 21 -10.41 5.53 7.69
N LEU A 22 -10.26 5.76 6.39
CA LEU A 22 -11.19 5.28 5.37
C LEU A 22 -11.24 3.74 5.35
N ALA A 23 -10.10 3.06 5.29
CA ALA A 23 -10.04 1.60 5.33
C ALA A 23 -10.70 1.03 6.60
N ASN A 24 -10.49 1.67 7.74
CA ASN A 24 -11.06 1.26 9.03
C ASN A 24 -12.59 1.39 9.08
N ASN A 25 -13.14 2.39 8.39
CA ASN A 25 -14.59 2.61 8.29
C ASN A 25 -15.24 1.66 7.29
N LEU A 26 -14.50 1.21 6.27
CA LEU A 26 -15.01 0.31 5.25
C LEU A 26 -15.11 -1.15 5.73
N SER A 27 -14.19 -1.61 6.58
CA SER A 27 -14.24 -2.97 7.13
C SER A 27 -13.41 -3.15 8.40
N LYS A 28 -13.73 -4.21 9.16
CA LYS A 28 -12.88 -4.72 10.25
C LYS A 28 -11.76 -5.65 9.75
N LYS A 29 -11.90 -6.27 8.57
CA LYS A 29 -10.93 -7.18 7.95
C LYS A 29 -10.03 -6.45 6.95
N VAL A 30 -9.11 -5.66 7.50
CA VAL A 30 -8.16 -4.86 6.74
C VAL A 30 -6.77 -5.51 6.79
N THR A 31 -6.12 -5.62 5.64
CA THR A 31 -4.67 -5.85 5.57
C THR A 31 -3.94 -4.64 5.00
N TYR A 32 -2.89 -4.20 5.69
CA TYR A 32 -2.00 -3.13 5.28
C TYR A 32 -0.76 -3.70 4.60
N ILE A 33 -0.44 -3.24 3.39
CA ILE A 33 0.80 -3.55 2.68
C ILE A 33 1.73 -2.34 2.81
N ALA A 34 2.81 -2.51 3.57
CA ALA A 34 3.83 -1.48 3.77
C ALA A 34 4.97 -1.68 2.76
N THR A 35 5.26 -0.66 1.96
CA THR A 35 6.35 -0.67 0.97
C THR A 35 7.60 0.08 1.45
N ALA A 36 7.49 0.79 2.58
CA ALA A 36 8.59 1.52 3.18
C ALA A 36 9.63 0.58 3.80
N GLN A 37 10.91 0.88 3.57
CA GLN A 37 12.06 0.19 4.16
C GLN A 37 12.80 1.15 5.10
N ALA A 38 13.13 0.67 6.29
CA ALA A 38 14.05 1.35 7.20
C ALA A 38 15.48 1.29 6.64
N ARG A 39 15.94 2.36 5.98
CA ARG A 39 17.33 2.50 5.51
C ARG A 39 18.18 3.41 6.39
N ASP A 40 17.53 4.18 7.24
CA ASP A 40 18.14 5.12 8.18
C ASP A 40 17.26 5.23 9.45
N LYS A 41 17.82 5.84 10.50
CA LYS A 41 17.14 6.01 11.79
C LYS A 41 15.89 6.89 11.71
N GLU A 42 15.86 7.85 10.79
CA GLU A 42 14.69 8.72 10.61
C GLU A 42 13.51 7.90 10.07
N MET A 43 13.75 7.09 9.03
CA MET A 43 12.77 6.21 8.42
C MET A 43 12.31 5.12 9.39
N GLU A 44 13.22 4.55 10.19
CA GLU A 44 12.86 3.63 11.29
C GLU A 44 11.86 4.26 12.27
N LEU A 45 12.15 5.47 12.73
CA LEU A 45 11.28 6.20 13.66
C LEU A 45 9.92 6.46 13.01
N ARG A 46 9.91 6.88 11.74
CA ARG A 46 8.68 7.14 10.98
C ARG A 46 7.84 5.88 10.77
N ILE A 47 8.46 4.76 10.43
CA ILE A 47 7.79 3.45 10.32
C ILE A 47 7.21 3.05 11.68
N LYS A 48 7.96 3.24 12.77
CA LYS A 48 7.50 2.94 14.14
C LYS A 48 6.26 3.76 14.51
N ILE A 49 6.25 5.06 14.21
CA ILE A 49 5.08 5.93 14.40
C ILE A 49 3.90 5.44 13.55
N HIS A 50 4.13 5.14 12.27
CA HIS A 50 3.07 4.62 11.39
C HIS A 50 2.50 3.29 11.87
N ARG A 51 3.34 2.36 12.33
CA ARG A 51 2.89 1.08 12.89
C ARG A 51 2.02 1.29 14.14
N LYS A 52 2.40 2.22 15.03
CA LYS A 52 1.61 2.54 16.24
C LYS A 52 0.23 3.13 15.93
N ASN A 53 0.10 3.87 14.83
CA ASN A 53 -1.18 4.48 14.43
C ASN A 53 -2.14 3.50 13.75
N ARG A 54 -1.68 2.30 13.38
CA ARG A 54 -2.55 1.27 12.79
C ARG A 54 -3.38 0.59 13.88
N PRO A 55 -4.67 0.30 13.63
CA PRO A 55 -5.45 -0.52 14.54
C PRO A 55 -4.80 -1.89 14.77
N SER A 56 -4.70 -2.34 16.02
CA SER A 56 -4.05 -3.61 16.41
C SER A 56 -4.65 -4.86 15.74
N ARG A 57 -5.93 -4.79 15.33
CA ARG A 57 -6.63 -5.85 14.62
C ARG A 57 -6.20 -6.03 13.16
N TRP A 58 -5.47 -5.06 12.59
CA TRP A 58 -5.05 -5.12 11.20
C TRP A 58 -3.87 -6.06 11.03
N LYS A 59 -3.88 -6.82 9.95
CA LYS A 59 -2.67 -7.51 9.50
C LYS A 59 -1.78 -6.52 8.77
N THR A 60 -0.49 -6.57 9.02
CA THR A 60 0.52 -5.83 8.25
C THR A 60 1.38 -6.81 7.50
N VAL A 61 1.60 -6.57 6.21
CA VAL A 61 2.54 -7.28 5.37
C VAL A 61 3.57 -6.29 4.84
N GLU A 62 4.85 -6.52 5.12
CA GLU A 62 5.93 -5.61 4.73
C GLU A 62 6.64 -6.14 3.50
N ARG A 63 6.47 -5.46 2.37
CA ARG A 63 6.95 -5.93 1.06
C ARG A 63 7.35 -4.74 0.20
N GLU A 64 8.65 -4.68 -0.08
CA GLU A 64 9.29 -3.59 -0.83
C GLU A 64 9.04 -3.69 -2.35
N LYS A 65 8.82 -4.93 -2.84
CA LYS A 65 8.63 -5.33 -4.24
C LYS A 65 7.65 -6.50 -4.31
N ASN A 66 7.20 -6.89 -5.50
CA ASN A 66 6.29 -8.01 -5.73
C ASN A 66 4.98 -7.87 -4.93
N VAL A 67 4.49 -6.64 -4.79
CA VAL A 67 3.27 -6.33 -4.02
C VAL A 67 2.02 -6.98 -4.64
N THR A 68 2.05 -7.21 -5.96
CA THR A 68 0.97 -7.87 -6.70
C THR A 68 0.76 -9.32 -6.24
N GLU A 69 1.84 -10.06 -6.02
CA GLU A 69 1.79 -11.44 -5.51
C GLU A 69 1.16 -11.49 -4.12
N VAL A 70 1.52 -10.52 -3.28
CA VAL A 70 1.00 -10.38 -1.92
C VAL A 70 -0.49 -10.06 -1.97
N LEU A 71 -0.88 -9.08 -2.77
CA LEU A 71 -2.28 -8.68 -2.97
C LEU A 71 -3.12 -9.90 -3.39
N SER A 72 -2.67 -10.64 -4.41
CA SER A 72 -3.37 -11.83 -4.91
C SER A 72 -3.58 -12.90 -3.82
N ARG A 73 -2.54 -13.20 -3.04
CA ARG A 73 -2.61 -14.20 -1.95
C ARG A 73 -3.56 -13.83 -0.81
N ILE A 74 -3.68 -12.53 -0.51
CA ILE A 74 -4.46 -12.06 0.63
C ILE A 74 -5.87 -11.62 0.25
N ALA A 75 -6.15 -11.39 -1.05
CA ALA A 75 -7.42 -10.85 -1.53
C ALA A 75 -8.62 -11.64 -1.02
N GLU A 76 -8.64 -12.96 -1.16
CA GLU A 76 -9.78 -13.79 -0.77
C GLU A 76 -10.02 -13.84 0.75
N LYS A 77 -9.03 -13.46 1.56
CA LYS A 77 -9.07 -13.51 3.02
C LYS A 77 -9.37 -12.16 3.67
N ASN A 78 -9.58 -11.12 2.88
CA ASN A 78 -9.78 -9.75 3.35
C ASN A 78 -10.99 -9.12 2.67
N GLU A 79 -11.45 -8.00 3.21
CA GLU A 79 -12.47 -7.17 2.59
C GLU A 79 -11.87 -5.86 2.07
N VAL A 80 -10.81 -5.38 2.74
CA VAL A 80 -10.08 -4.17 2.39
C VAL A 80 -8.57 -4.42 2.43
N ILE A 81 -7.86 -3.97 1.40
CA ILE A 81 -6.40 -3.95 1.36
C ILE A 81 -5.95 -2.50 1.21
N LEU A 82 -5.03 -2.05 2.04
CA LEU A 82 -4.43 -0.71 1.97
C LEU A 82 -2.94 -0.82 1.64
N LEU A 83 -2.53 -0.35 0.46
CA LEU A 83 -1.14 -0.25 0.04
C LEU A 83 -0.63 1.19 0.27
N ASP A 84 0.42 1.32 1.08
CA ASP A 84 0.97 2.62 1.47
C ASP A 84 2.53 2.51 1.51
N CYS A 85 3.26 3.11 0.57
CA CYS A 85 2.78 3.88 -0.60
C CYS A 85 3.38 3.44 -1.94
N LEU A 86 2.66 3.77 -3.00
CA LEU A 86 3.05 3.54 -4.38
C LEU A 86 4.37 4.25 -4.74
N THR A 87 4.58 5.45 -4.22
CA THR A 87 5.82 6.21 -4.46
C THR A 87 7.05 5.45 -3.98
N LEU A 88 7.01 4.88 -2.77
CA LEU A 88 8.13 4.08 -2.24
C LEU A 88 8.30 2.75 -2.97
N LEU A 89 7.21 2.12 -3.42
CA LEU A 89 7.29 0.95 -4.29
C LEU A 89 8.07 1.27 -5.58
N ILE A 90 7.73 2.38 -6.25
CA ILE A 90 8.43 2.84 -7.45
C ILE A 90 9.89 3.15 -7.11
N SER A 91 10.17 3.86 -6.01
CA SER A 91 11.53 4.15 -5.54
C SER A 91 12.36 2.88 -5.34
N ASN A 92 11.78 1.83 -4.76
CA ASN A 92 12.45 0.54 -4.57
C ASN A 92 12.79 -0.17 -5.89
N LEU A 93 12.06 0.14 -6.96
CA LEU A 93 12.23 -0.45 -8.29
C LEU A 93 13.07 0.40 -9.24
N LEU A 94 13.46 1.63 -8.88
CA LEU A 94 14.17 2.56 -9.79
C LEU A 94 15.41 1.93 -10.45
N LEU A 95 16.26 1.24 -9.69
CA LEU A 95 17.47 0.58 -10.20
C LEU A 95 17.19 -0.62 -11.11
N SER A 96 15.93 -1.07 -11.18
CA SER A 96 15.50 -2.19 -12.03
C SER A 96 15.21 -1.75 -13.48
N GLY A 97 15.16 -0.44 -13.73
CA GLY A 97 14.88 0.15 -15.04
C GLY A 97 13.39 0.29 -15.35
N GLU A 98 13.06 1.28 -16.18
CA GLU A 98 11.68 1.70 -16.50
C GLU A 98 10.80 0.55 -17.01
N LYS A 99 11.32 -0.30 -17.89
CA LYS A 99 10.58 -1.45 -18.44
C LYS A 99 10.07 -2.39 -17.34
N LYS A 100 10.88 -2.64 -16.31
CA LYS A 100 10.47 -3.50 -15.18
C LYS A 100 9.46 -2.79 -14.28
N ILE A 101 9.61 -1.49 -14.05
CA ILE A 101 8.65 -0.69 -13.28
C ILE A 101 7.27 -0.72 -13.96
N LEU A 102 7.21 -0.42 -15.25
CA LEU A 102 5.95 -0.42 -16.01
C LEU A 102 5.31 -1.81 -16.01
N LYS A 103 6.11 -2.88 -16.11
CA LYS A 103 5.60 -4.26 -16.01
C LYS A 103 4.96 -4.53 -14.65
N GLU A 104 5.63 -4.19 -13.55
CA GLU A 104 5.13 -4.40 -12.20
C GLU A 104 3.82 -3.62 -11.95
N ILE A 105 3.78 -2.35 -12.38
CA ILE A 105 2.60 -1.49 -12.22
C ILE A 105 1.41 -2.00 -13.05
N ARG A 106 1.64 -2.47 -14.29
CA ARG A 106 0.59 -3.09 -15.10
C ARG A 106 0.03 -4.34 -14.41
N GLN A 107 0.90 -5.21 -13.92
CA GLN A 107 0.49 -6.40 -13.17
C GLN A 107 -0.32 -6.05 -11.92
N LEU A 108 0.08 -5.01 -11.18
CA LEU A 108 -0.68 -4.52 -10.01
C LEU A 108 -2.07 -4.03 -10.42
N VAL A 109 -2.17 -3.23 -11.49
CA VAL A 109 -3.46 -2.71 -11.99
C VAL A 109 -4.38 -3.84 -12.45
N ASP A 110 -3.85 -4.80 -13.20
CA ASP A 110 -4.63 -5.95 -13.68
C ASP A 110 -5.14 -6.80 -12.52
N GLU A 111 -4.31 -7.01 -11.51
CA GLU A 111 -4.69 -7.73 -10.30
C GLU A 111 -5.76 -7.00 -9.50
N VAL A 112 -5.62 -5.68 -9.32
CA VAL A 112 -6.62 -4.84 -8.64
C VAL A 112 -7.98 -4.91 -9.34
N LYS A 113 -8.01 -4.94 -10.68
CA LYS A 113 -9.25 -5.10 -11.45
C LYS A 113 -9.89 -6.48 -11.25
N ARG A 114 -9.07 -7.51 -11.03
CA ARG A 114 -9.50 -8.91 -10.89
C ARG A 114 -10.11 -9.18 -9.52
N VAL A 115 -9.51 -8.66 -8.45
CA VAL A 115 -9.95 -8.96 -7.08
C VAL A 115 -11.32 -8.36 -6.77
N LYS A 116 -12.06 -9.02 -5.87
CA LYS A 116 -13.41 -8.60 -5.45
C LYS A 116 -13.41 -7.67 -4.23
N VAL A 117 -12.26 -7.44 -3.62
CA VAL A 117 -12.09 -6.62 -2.41
C VAL A 117 -11.94 -5.13 -2.73
N THR A 118 -12.06 -4.28 -1.72
CA THR A 118 -11.67 -2.87 -1.87
C THR A 118 -10.16 -2.74 -1.73
N VAL A 119 -9.50 -2.10 -2.69
CA VAL A 119 -8.08 -1.79 -2.63
C VAL A 119 -7.91 -0.27 -2.52
N LEU A 120 -7.24 0.18 -1.46
CA LEU A 120 -6.78 1.55 -1.30
C LEU A 120 -5.30 1.63 -1.65
N ILE A 121 -4.92 2.58 -2.49
CA ILE A 121 -3.52 2.84 -2.84
C ILE A 121 -3.18 4.29 -2.51
N VAL A 122 -2.14 4.50 -1.71
CA VAL A 122 -1.62 5.83 -1.37
C VAL A 122 -0.45 6.19 -2.27
N SER A 123 -0.43 7.40 -2.81
CA SER A 123 0.71 7.94 -3.57
C SER A 123 1.00 9.39 -3.18
N ASN A 124 2.25 9.83 -3.39
CA ASN A 124 2.62 11.24 -3.29
C ASN A 124 2.40 11.94 -4.64
N GLU A 125 2.04 13.23 -4.57
CA GLU A 125 2.27 14.20 -5.64
C GLU A 125 3.72 14.70 -5.50
N VAL A 126 4.49 14.58 -6.57
CA VAL A 126 5.92 14.93 -6.67
C VAL A 126 6.15 15.85 -7.84
#